data_AF-A0A3G7TLF0-F1
#
_entry.id   AF-A0A3G7TLF0-F1
#
_cell.length_a   1.000
_cell.length_b   1.000
_cell.length_c   1.000
_cell.angle_alpha   90.00
_cell.angle_beta   90.00
_cell.angle_gamma   90.00
#
_symmetry.space_group_name_H-M   'P 1'
#
loop_
_entity.id
_entity.type
_entity.pdbx_description
1 polymer ?
#
loop_
_entity_poly.entity_id
_entity_poly.type
_entity_poly.pdbx_seq_one_letter_code
_entity_poly.pdbx_strand_id
1 'polypeptide(L)'
;MLDWEEKTIEAQADLFSSYLLMPLDDFRAQVTTLVDLELLGHCADRYGVSLTAAVLKWIQYTEENAVLVLSRDGYMQWSFSSRQAARSGAFFRTRKRAVEVPVGALAVAPGVKHERRGIELPAKIWFPHAEVGTSVREMKVSSEQYDYVLTLLHLPRSASVWKPFLGYDEKTF
;
A
#
# COMPACT_ATOMS: atom_id res chain seq x y z
N MET A 1 7.14 7.05 2.01
CA MET A 1 7.30 8.42 1.50
C MET A 1 7.24 8.25 0.00
N LEU A 2 6.17 8.74 -0.64
CA LEU A 2 6.17 8.98 -2.09
C LEU A 2 7.47 9.70 -2.37
N ASP A 3 8.36 9.02 -3.06
CA ASP A 3 9.68 9.55 -3.35
C ASP A 3 9.49 10.58 -4.46
N TRP A 4 9.19 11.81 -4.03
CA TRP A 4 9.10 13.04 -4.80
C TRP A 4 10.50 13.50 -5.28
N GLU A 5 11.52 12.64 -5.23
CA GLU A 5 12.92 13.02 -5.49
C GLU A 5 13.24 13.32 -6.95
N GLU A 6 12.29 13.16 -7.86
CA GLU A 6 12.23 14.03 -9.04
C GLU A 6 10.86 14.71 -9.05
N LYS A 7 10.79 15.93 -8.50
CA LYS A 7 9.63 16.82 -8.65
C LYS A 7 9.54 17.28 -10.10
N THR A 8 9.18 16.36 -10.98
CA THR A 8 8.83 16.67 -12.36
C THR A 8 7.60 17.57 -12.37
N ILE A 9 7.45 18.35 -13.43
CA ILE A 9 6.23 19.16 -13.65
C ILE A 9 5.00 18.25 -13.65
N GLU A 10 5.12 17.05 -14.20
CA GLU A 10 4.08 16.02 -14.22
C GLU A 10 3.64 15.62 -12.81
N ALA A 11 4.57 15.30 -11.91
CA ALA A 11 4.22 14.91 -10.54
C ALA A 11 3.51 16.05 -9.77
N GLN A 12 3.92 17.30 -10.01
CA GLN A 12 3.25 18.48 -9.42
C GLN A 12 1.85 18.70 -10.01
N ALA A 13 1.69 18.49 -11.32
CA ALA A 13 0.41 18.58 -12.01
C ALA A 13 -0.56 17.48 -11.56
N ASP A 14 -0.07 16.26 -11.36
CA ASP A 14 -0.84 15.15 -10.80
C ASP A 14 -1.30 15.44 -9.38
N LEU A 15 -0.40 16.00 -8.55
CA LEU A 15 -0.77 16.42 -7.20
C LEU A 15 -1.87 17.46 -7.25
N PHE A 16 -1.68 18.53 -8.03
CA PHE A 16 -2.66 19.61 -8.18
C PHE A 16 -4.02 19.07 -8.63
N SER A 17 -4.04 18.24 -9.67
CA SER A 17 -5.26 17.62 -10.20
C SER A 17 -5.95 16.73 -9.17
N SER A 18 -5.18 16.01 -8.33
CA SER A 18 -5.76 15.21 -7.24
C SER A 18 -6.48 16.06 -6.18
N TYR A 19 -6.08 17.33 -5.96
CA TYR A 19 -6.78 18.23 -5.04
C TYR A 19 -7.99 18.90 -5.69
N LEU A 20 -7.94 19.12 -7.01
CA LEU A 20 -9.08 19.63 -7.76
C LEU A 20 -10.21 18.59 -7.85
N LEU A 21 -9.86 17.33 -8.17
CA LEU A 21 -10.81 16.23 -8.34
C LEU A 21 -11.30 15.67 -7.01
N MET A 22 -10.41 15.60 -6.01
CA MET A 22 -10.70 15.08 -4.67
C MET A 22 -10.31 16.14 -3.63
N PRO A 23 -11.18 17.14 -3.37
CA PRO A 23 -10.93 18.16 -2.34
C PRO A 23 -10.69 17.49 -0.98
N LEU A 24 -9.57 17.82 -0.35
CA LEU A 24 -9.07 17.04 0.79
C LEU A 24 -10.02 17.04 2.00
N ASP A 25 -10.66 18.18 2.29
CA ASP A 25 -11.57 18.29 3.43
C ASP A 25 -12.86 17.48 3.21
N ASP A 26 -13.43 17.52 1.99
CA ASP A 26 -14.57 16.68 1.64
C ASP A 26 -14.18 15.19 1.63
N PHE A 27 -13.02 14.85 1.06
CA PHE A 27 -12.51 13.48 1.02
C PHE A 27 -12.33 12.90 2.43
N ARG A 28 -11.77 13.69 3.36
CA ARG A 28 -11.66 13.30 4.77
C ARG A 28 -13.03 13.11 5.42
N ALA A 29 -14.01 13.94 5.08
CA ALA A 29 -15.37 13.81 5.58
C ALA A 29 -16.09 12.54 5.07
N GLN A 30 -15.66 11.95 3.94
CA GLN A 30 -16.19 10.67 3.47
C GLN A 30 -15.56 9.47 4.18
N VAL A 31 -14.29 9.58 4.59
CA VAL A 31 -13.54 8.49 5.22
C VAL A 31 -13.77 8.48 6.74
N THR A 32 -14.97 8.05 7.14
CA THR A 32 -15.44 8.11 8.54
C THR A 32 -15.34 6.79 9.29
N THR A 33 -15.10 5.70 8.58
CA THR A 33 -15.06 4.34 9.11
C THR A 33 -13.70 3.69 8.86
N LEU A 34 -13.54 2.45 9.32
CA LEU A 34 -12.36 1.65 8.99
C LEU A 34 -12.20 1.58 7.47
N VAL A 35 -11.06 2.08 6.97
CA VAL A 35 -10.82 2.18 5.53
C VAL A 35 -10.72 0.80 4.91
N ASP A 36 -11.38 0.58 3.79
CA ASP A 36 -11.20 -0.58 2.94
C ASP A 36 -11.41 -0.22 1.45
N LEU A 37 -11.25 -1.18 0.54
CA LEU A 37 -11.41 -0.94 -0.90
C LEU A 37 -12.88 -0.80 -1.33
N GLU A 38 -13.85 -1.06 -0.44
CA GLU A 38 -15.27 -0.78 -0.65
C GLU A 38 -15.53 0.71 -0.41
N LEU A 39 -15.09 1.24 0.75
CA LEU A 39 -15.15 2.67 1.09
C LEU A 39 -14.39 3.54 0.10
N LEU A 40 -13.16 3.15 -0.26
CA LEU A 40 -12.36 3.88 -1.25
C LEU A 40 -12.96 3.78 -2.66
N GLY A 41 -13.69 2.69 -2.95
CA GLY A 41 -14.51 2.56 -4.16
C GLY A 41 -15.64 3.58 -4.19
N HIS A 42 -16.38 3.74 -3.09
CA HIS A 42 -17.40 4.79 -2.98
C HIS A 42 -16.84 6.20 -3.15
N CYS A 43 -15.65 6.47 -2.61
CA CYS A 43 -14.96 7.73 -2.85
C CYS A 43 -14.62 7.90 -4.34
N ALA A 44 -14.11 6.86 -4.99
CA ALA A 44 -13.80 6.88 -6.41
C ALA A 44 -15.03 7.22 -7.27
N ASP A 45 -16.17 6.57 -6.98
CA ASP A 45 -17.45 6.83 -7.66
C ASP A 45 -17.95 8.25 -7.42
N ARG A 46 -17.88 8.75 -6.18
CA ARG A 46 -18.30 10.12 -5.82
C ARG A 46 -17.53 11.19 -6.58
N TYR A 47 -16.21 11.02 -6.71
CA TYR A 47 -15.34 12.02 -7.33
C TYR A 47 -15.12 11.78 -8.83
N GLY A 48 -15.68 10.71 -9.41
CA GLY A 48 -15.50 10.36 -10.82
C GLY A 48 -14.05 10.04 -11.18
N VAL A 49 -13.32 9.39 -10.28
CA VAL A 49 -11.90 9.02 -10.46
C VAL A 49 -11.72 7.50 -10.41
N SER A 50 -10.53 7.00 -10.74
CA SER A 50 -10.22 5.58 -10.57
C SER A 50 -10.07 5.20 -9.10
N LEU A 51 -10.34 3.93 -8.77
CA LEU A 51 -10.07 3.37 -7.43
C LEU A 51 -8.62 3.63 -7.01
N THR A 52 -7.67 3.44 -7.93
CA THR A 52 -6.25 3.71 -7.68
C THR A 52 -6.00 5.16 -7.27
N ALA A 53 -6.62 6.13 -7.95
CA ALA A 53 -6.49 7.55 -7.59
C ALA A 53 -7.06 7.85 -6.19
N ALA A 54 -8.23 7.29 -5.86
CA ALA A 54 -8.83 7.43 -4.53
C ALA A 54 -7.95 6.82 -3.43
N VAL A 55 -7.41 5.61 -3.64
CA VAL A 55 -6.50 4.97 -2.69
C VAL A 55 -5.21 5.76 -2.53
N LEU A 56 -4.63 6.27 -3.63
CA LEU A 56 -3.43 7.11 -3.58
C LEU A 56 -3.68 8.42 -2.83
N LYS A 57 -4.84 9.05 -3.04
CA LYS A 57 -5.25 10.25 -2.29
C LYS A 57 -5.29 9.94 -0.80
N TRP A 58 -5.93 8.84 -0.41
CA TRP A 58 -5.98 8.39 0.98
C TRP A 58 -4.58 8.14 1.58
N ILE A 59 -3.71 7.42 0.86
CA ILE A 59 -2.34 7.12 1.31
C ILE A 59 -1.50 8.38 1.57
N GLN A 60 -1.72 9.45 0.81
CA GLN A 60 -0.97 10.70 0.96
C GLN A 60 -1.18 11.37 2.32
N TYR A 61 -2.37 11.23 2.92
CA TYR A 61 -2.71 11.94 4.15
C TYR A 61 -3.02 11.02 5.34
N THR A 62 -3.18 9.72 5.13
CA THR A 62 -3.44 8.78 6.22
C THR A 62 -2.27 8.71 7.21
N GLU A 63 -2.61 8.60 8.49
CA GLU A 63 -1.65 8.34 9.56
C GLU A 63 -1.52 6.85 9.89
N GLU A 64 -2.23 6.00 9.15
CA GLU A 64 -2.16 4.55 9.27
C GLU A 64 -0.92 3.98 8.59
N ASN A 65 -0.47 2.81 9.03
CA ASN A 65 0.57 2.06 8.33
C ASN A 65 -0.06 1.37 7.11
N ALA A 66 -0.09 2.05 5.97
CA ALA A 66 -0.68 1.54 4.75
C ALA A 66 0.33 1.46 3.59
N VAL A 67 0.23 0.39 2.80
CA VAL A 67 1.03 0.19 1.58
C VAL A 67 0.11 -0.26 0.44
N LEU A 68 0.09 0.51 -0.64
CA LEU A 68 -0.54 0.12 -1.90
C LEU A 68 0.51 -0.53 -2.79
N VAL A 69 0.16 -1.65 -3.40
CA VAL A 69 0.97 -2.38 -4.37
C VAL A 69 0.13 -2.63 -5.61
N LEU A 70 0.69 -2.33 -6.78
CA LEU A 70 0.17 -2.83 -8.04
C LEU A 70 1.12 -3.89 -8.57
N SER A 71 0.57 -5.05 -8.92
CA SER A 71 1.33 -6.18 -9.43
C SER A 71 0.72 -6.77 -10.70
N ARG A 72 1.56 -7.40 -11.51
CA ARG A 72 1.21 -8.14 -12.72
C ARG A 72 2.11 -9.37 -12.80
N ASP A 73 1.55 -10.52 -13.19
CA ASP A 73 2.27 -11.80 -13.30
C ASP A 73 3.03 -12.21 -12.02
N GLY A 74 2.51 -11.84 -10.85
CA GLY A 74 3.18 -12.13 -9.57
C GLY A 74 4.35 -11.20 -9.23
N TYR A 75 4.60 -10.15 -10.02
CA TYR A 75 5.65 -9.17 -9.76
C TYR A 75 5.07 -7.78 -9.49
N MET A 76 5.63 -7.09 -8.49
CA MET A 76 5.26 -5.72 -8.14
C MET A 76 5.79 -4.75 -9.21
N GLN A 77 4.87 -4.05 -9.87
CA GLN A 77 5.21 -2.98 -10.82
C GLN A 77 5.60 -1.71 -10.07
N TRP A 78 4.78 -1.34 -9.08
CA TRP A 78 5.05 -0.21 -8.20
C TRP A 78 4.39 -0.40 -6.84
N SER A 79 4.87 0.38 -5.87
CA SER A 79 4.26 0.45 -4.54
C SER A 79 4.32 1.86 -3.97
N PHE A 80 3.32 2.24 -3.19
CA PHE A 80 3.30 3.48 -2.42
C PHE A 80 3.00 3.20 -0.96
N SER A 81 3.90 3.63 -0.08
CA SER A 81 3.71 3.57 1.36
C SER A 81 3.29 4.92 1.90
N SER A 82 2.33 4.91 2.84
CA SER A 82 2.02 6.07 3.67
C SER A 82 3.27 6.58 4.38
N ARG A 83 3.23 7.81 4.86
CA ARG A 83 4.36 8.37 5.61
C ARG A 83 4.70 7.53 6.84
N GLN A 84 3.68 7.03 7.53
CA GLN A 84 3.85 6.22 8.73
C GLN A 84 4.40 4.82 8.39
N ALA A 85 3.87 4.16 7.36
CA ALA A 85 4.36 2.86 6.90
C ALA A 85 5.84 2.91 6.48
N ALA A 86 6.24 3.95 5.76
CA ALA A 86 7.63 4.09 5.36
C ALA A 86 8.58 4.29 6.56
N ARG A 87 8.12 4.99 7.61
CA ARG A 87 8.89 5.17 8.86
C ARG A 87 9.02 3.88 9.66
N SER A 88 8.04 3.00 9.60
CA SER A 88 8.07 1.67 10.24
C SER A 88 8.79 0.60 9.42
N GLY A 89 9.34 0.95 8.24
CA GLY A 89 10.05 0.02 7.37
C GLY A 89 9.16 -0.72 6.38
N ALA A 90 7.84 -0.47 6.37
CA ALA A 90 6.87 -1.08 5.47
C ALA A 90 6.86 -0.36 4.11
N PHE A 91 7.78 -0.76 3.21
CA PHE A 91 7.85 -0.28 1.83
C PHE A 91 8.58 -1.28 0.92
N PHE A 92 8.31 -1.20 -0.39
CA PHE A 92 8.99 -2.01 -1.40
C PHE A 92 9.78 -1.12 -2.37
N ARG A 93 11.02 -1.51 -2.66
CA ARG A 93 11.90 -0.81 -3.60
C ARG A 93 11.77 -1.42 -5.00
N THR A 94 10.65 -1.15 -5.69
CA THR A 94 10.34 -1.74 -7.00
C THR A 94 11.13 -1.13 -8.17
N ARG A 95 11.65 0.10 -8.03
CA ARG A 95 12.38 0.77 -9.13
C ARG A 95 13.74 0.17 -9.46
N LYS A 96 14.42 -0.45 -8.48
CA LYS A 96 15.80 -0.92 -8.63
C LYS A 96 15.91 -2.42 -8.97
N ARG A 97 14.82 -3.17 -8.77
CA ARG A 97 14.79 -4.63 -8.96
C ARG A 97 13.35 -5.09 -9.14
N ALA A 98 13.17 -6.19 -9.87
CA ALA A 98 11.93 -6.96 -9.82
C ALA A 98 11.72 -7.44 -8.38
N VAL A 99 10.52 -7.22 -7.85
CA VAL A 99 10.13 -7.68 -6.52
C VAL A 99 8.92 -8.60 -6.72
N GLU A 100 9.07 -9.86 -6.32
CA GLU A 100 7.98 -10.82 -6.34
C GLU A 100 6.96 -10.50 -5.26
N VAL A 101 5.69 -10.70 -5.60
CA VAL A 101 4.62 -10.76 -4.62
C VAL A 101 4.83 -12.04 -3.79
N PRO A 102 4.86 -11.96 -2.45
CA PRO A 102 5.24 -13.08 -1.63
C PRO A 102 4.26 -14.24 -1.75
N VAL A 103 4.81 -15.46 -1.74
CA VAL A 103 4.02 -16.69 -1.70
C VAL A 103 3.18 -16.69 -0.42
N GLY A 104 1.89 -17.01 -0.56
CA GLY A 104 0.92 -16.98 0.54
C GLY A 104 0.18 -15.65 0.71
N ALA A 105 0.54 -14.61 -0.05
CA ALA A 105 -0.27 -13.40 -0.15
C ALA A 105 -1.58 -13.65 -0.90
N LEU A 106 -2.63 -12.94 -0.50
CA LEU A 106 -3.91 -12.97 -1.20
C LEU A 106 -3.79 -12.50 -2.65
N ALA A 107 -2.91 -11.55 -2.90
CA ALA A 107 -2.60 -10.98 -4.21
C ALA A 107 -2.30 -12.05 -5.27
N VAL A 108 -1.62 -13.15 -4.91
CA VAL A 108 -1.33 -14.30 -5.79
C VAL A 108 -2.20 -15.53 -5.51
N ALA A 109 -3.13 -15.46 -4.56
CA ALA A 109 -4.01 -16.58 -4.24
C ALA A 109 -4.94 -16.89 -5.43
N PRO A 110 -4.96 -18.14 -5.92
CA PRO A 110 -5.87 -18.56 -6.98
C PRO A 110 -7.32 -18.56 -6.49
N GLY A 111 -8.27 -18.26 -7.39
CA GLY A 111 -9.70 -18.34 -7.09
C GLY A 111 -10.31 -17.15 -6.35
N VAL A 112 -9.51 -16.25 -5.77
CA VAL A 112 -10.01 -15.01 -5.14
C VAL A 112 -9.74 -13.83 -6.07
N LYS A 113 -10.77 -13.37 -6.79
CA LYS A 113 -10.66 -12.19 -7.68
C LYS A 113 -10.66 -10.86 -6.91
N HIS A 114 -11.55 -10.74 -5.94
CA HIS A 114 -11.69 -9.54 -5.13
C HIS A 114 -11.88 -9.92 -3.66
N GLU A 115 -11.25 -9.15 -2.80
CA GLU A 115 -11.46 -9.15 -1.37
C GLU A 115 -11.28 -7.71 -0.89
N ARG A 116 -12.39 -6.96 -0.88
CA ARG A 116 -12.34 -5.50 -0.70
C ARG A 116 -12.24 -5.09 0.76
N ARG A 117 -12.77 -5.90 1.67
CA ARG A 117 -12.76 -5.63 3.12
C ARG A 117 -11.46 -6.08 3.77
N GLY A 118 -10.85 -7.10 3.18
CA GLY A 118 -9.55 -7.60 3.52
C GLY A 118 -9.60 -8.78 4.48
N ILE A 119 -8.52 -9.55 4.48
CA ILE A 119 -8.30 -10.66 5.41
C ILE A 119 -7.07 -10.38 6.26
N GLU A 120 -7.07 -10.87 7.49
CA GLU A 120 -5.91 -10.82 8.37
C GLU A 120 -4.95 -11.96 8.02
N LEU A 121 -3.69 -11.60 7.79
CA LEU A 121 -2.60 -12.52 7.50
C LEU A 121 -1.42 -12.24 8.44
N PRO A 122 -0.52 -13.22 8.68
CA PRO A 122 0.75 -12.93 9.34
C PRO A 122 1.55 -11.88 8.57
N ALA A 123 1.94 -10.78 9.22
CA ALA A 123 2.68 -9.69 8.58
C ALA A 123 4.02 -10.16 7.98
N LYS A 124 4.59 -11.26 8.50
CA LYS A 124 5.79 -11.90 7.99
C LYS A 124 5.71 -12.38 6.53
N ILE A 125 4.49 -12.60 6.00
CA ILE A 125 4.30 -12.93 4.58
C ILE A 125 4.78 -11.77 3.71
N TRP A 126 4.38 -10.54 4.05
CA TRP A 126 4.76 -9.34 3.29
C TRP A 126 6.06 -8.70 3.75
N PHE A 127 6.35 -8.79 5.04
CA PHE A 127 7.49 -8.13 5.67
C PHE A 127 8.25 -9.14 6.55
N PRO A 128 9.32 -9.79 6.04
CA PRO A 128 10.00 -10.90 6.71
C PRO A 128 10.54 -10.59 8.12
N HIS A 129 10.75 -9.31 8.41
CA HIS A 129 11.28 -8.82 9.69
C HIS A 129 10.19 -8.34 10.66
N ALA A 130 8.91 -8.50 10.34
CA ALA A 130 7.83 -8.20 11.25
C ALA A 130 7.91 -9.07 12.53
N GLU A 131 7.56 -8.48 13.67
CA GLU A 131 7.50 -9.20 14.94
C GLU A 131 6.52 -10.37 14.89
N VAL A 132 6.81 -11.43 15.64
CA VAL A 132 5.93 -12.60 15.75
C VAL A 132 4.57 -12.16 16.32
N GLY A 133 3.49 -12.60 15.69
CA GLY A 133 2.13 -12.23 16.08
C GLY A 133 1.61 -10.93 15.46
N THR A 134 2.45 -10.16 14.77
CA THR A 134 1.97 -8.99 13.99
C THR A 134 1.14 -9.47 12.81
N SER A 135 -0.05 -8.91 12.65
CA SER A 135 -0.90 -9.16 11.48
C SER A 135 -0.81 -8.03 10.44
N VAL A 136 -1.17 -8.35 9.21
CA VAL A 136 -1.42 -7.41 8.13
C VAL A 136 -2.79 -7.71 7.55
N ARG A 137 -3.64 -6.69 7.46
CA ARG A 137 -4.88 -6.80 6.72
C ARG A 137 -4.59 -6.58 5.25
N GLU A 138 -4.77 -7.61 4.44
CA GLU A 138 -4.56 -7.58 3.00
C GLU A 138 -5.90 -7.51 2.27
N MET A 139 -6.06 -6.49 1.41
CA MET A 139 -7.19 -6.34 0.49
C MET A 139 -6.72 -6.49 -0.95
N LYS A 140 -7.59 -6.99 -1.82
CA LYS A 140 -7.28 -7.29 -3.22
C LYS A 140 -8.41 -6.86 -4.15
N VAL A 141 -8.05 -6.22 -5.27
CA VAL A 141 -8.92 -6.08 -6.45
C VAL A 141 -8.12 -6.43 -7.70
N SER A 142 -8.53 -7.48 -8.41
CA SER A 142 -8.00 -7.83 -9.74
C SER A 142 -8.75 -7.09 -10.85
N SER A 143 -8.03 -6.52 -11.81
CA SER A 143 -8.60 -5.96 -13.04
C SER A 143 -8.33 -6.90 -14.22
N GLU A 144 -9.38 -7.44 -14.83
CA GLU A 144 -9.24 -8.28 -16.03
C GLU A 144 -8.86 -7.46 -17.27
N GLN A 145 -9.43 -6.25 -17.42
CA GLN A 145 -9.17 -5.38 -18.57
C GLN A 145 -7.69 -4.96 -18.67
N TYR A 146 -7.06 -4.69 -17.52
CA TYR A 146 -5.70 -4.17 -17.47
C TYR A 146 -4.68 -5.19 -16.98
N ASP A 147 -5.13 -6.43 -16.70
CA ASP A 147 -4.33 -7.54 -16.21
C ASP A 147 -3.38 -7.11 -15.07
N TYR A 148 -3.95 -6.56 -14.00
CA TYR A 148 -3.20 -6.21 -12.79
C TYR A 148 -3.99 -6.56 -11.54
N VAL A 149 -3.26 -6.68 -10.43
CA VAL A 149 -3.82 -6.84 -9.09
C VAL A 149 -3.42 -5.62 -8.25
N LEU A 150 -4.42 -4.90 -7.76
CA LEU A 150 -4.26 -3.83 -6.80
C LEU A 150 -4.40 -4.42 -5.39
N THR A 151 -3.36 -4.26 -4.58
CA THR A 151 -3.30 -4.79 -3.21
C THR A 151 -3.12 -3.64 -2.24
N LEU A 152 -3.98 -3.56 -1.22
CA LEU A 152 -3.84 -2.61 -0.13
C LEU A 152 -3.53 -3.36 1.16
N LEU A 153 -2.38 -3.04 1.76
CA LEU A 153 -1.93 -3.60 3.02
C LEU A 153 -2.13 -2.57 4.12
N HIS A 154 -2.70 -3.01 5.24
CA HIS A 154 -2.84 -2.20 6.44
C HIS A 154 -2.22 -2.93 7.63
N LEU A 155 -1.24 -2.31 8.29
CA LEU A 155 -0.56 -2.83 9.47
C LEU A 155 -1.02 -2.07 10.74
N PRO A 156 -0.93 -2.69 11.92
CA PRO A 156 -1.08 -1.98 13.19
C PRO A 156 -0.16 -0.76 13.26
N ARG A 157 -0.61 0.35 13.84
CA ARG A 157 0.19 1.58 13.96
C ARG A 157 1.50 1.38 14.73
N SER A 158 1.52 0.45 15.67
CA SER A 158 2.69 0.06 16.47
C SER A 158 3.67 -0.84 15.73
N ALA A 159 3.30 -1.41 14.57
CA ALA A 159 4.16 -2.34 13.86
C ALA A 159 5.46 -1.65 13.41
N SER A 160 6.58 -2.33 13.65
CA SER A 160 7.88 -2.04 13.07
C SER A 160 8.35 -3.29 12.31
N VAL A 161 8.74 -3.11 11.05
CA VAL A 161 9.13 -4.21 10.16
C VAL A 161 10.49 -3.98 9.52
N TRP A 162 11.31 -3.13 10.15
CA TRP A 162 12.69 -2.91 9.75
C TRP A 162 13.49 -4.21 9.82
N LYS A 163 14.41 -4.37 8.88
CA LYS A 163 15.49 -5.35 9.04
C LYS A 163 16.20 -5.07 10.37
N PRO A 164 16.42 -6.09 11.22
CA PRO A 164 17.18 -5.90 12.45
C PRO A 164 18.52 -5.23 12.14
N PHE A 165 18.90 -4.23 12.95
CA PHE A 165 20.25 -3.69 12.90
C PHE A 165 21.21 -4.80 13.33
N LEU A 166 22.00 -5.33 12.39
CA LEU A 166 23.15 -6.18 12.71
C LEU A 166 24.26 -5.28 13.24
N GLY A 167 24.18 -4.95 14.53
CA GLY A 167 25.21 -4.22 15.25
C GLY A 167 26.11 -5.19 16.01
N TYR A 168 27.39 -5.25 15.58
CA TYR A 168 28.53 -5.95 16.18
C TYR A 168 28.58 -7.48 16.02
N ASP A 169 29.40 -7.94 15.08
CA ASP A 169 30.18 -9.17 15.27
C ASP A 169 30.92 -9.01 16.60
N GLU A 170 30.56 -9.82 17.60
CA GLU A 170 31.51 -10.18 18.65
C GLU A 170 32.73 -10.74 17.93
N LYS A 171 33.74 -9.88 17.75
CA LYS A 171 35.06 -10.31 17.33
C LYS A 171 35.49 -11.39 18.29
N THR A 172 35.58 -12.59 17.74
CA THR A 172 36.44 -13.66 18.20
C THR A 172 37.79 -13.04 18.57
N PHE A 173 38.13 -13.01 19.86
CA PHE A 173 39.46 -13.19 20.45
C PHE A 173 39.32 -13.36 21.96
#